data_AF-A0A7L1EHP2-F1
#
_entry.id   AF-A0A7L1EHP2-F1
#
_cell.length_a   1.000
_cell.length_b   1.000
_cell.length_c   1.000
_cell.angle_alpha   90.00
_cell.angle_beta   90.00
_cell.angle_gamma   90.00
#
_symmetry.space_group_name_H-M   'P 1'
#
loop_
_entity.id
_entity.type
_entity.pdbx_description
1 polymer ?
#
loop_
_entity_poly.entity_id
_entity_poly.type
_entity_poly.pdbx_seq_one_letter_code
_entity_poly.pdbx_strand_id
1 'polypeptide(L)'
;NLDDDTVSGSSWITENNVQHTLSQTTKTTRKPYCGYTQQTLSKREQAEQESLLAAIEWPKPPDGKIAFEQSTDPTHSDFVIVKPSRFFKVGDQLEVLVRMKDFQGKPKQYGGDYLQARIHSPELKAGAAGRVVDCQNGLYKVFFTLLWPGEVKVSVSLVHPSEAIQVLLRLREERPDRVYFKSSFKSGRYSETTECNVCLPGGLPVCNFTDLYTGEPWFCYKPRKLSCASRISHAKGGYLKGLLTQEESLFFQSDVNIKRPILSSGPDSVIVKPKAFTDSSSMDRAEDPTVSPSGYYYEDQWRSRTHWIHNFNKSDDITECLQGKVIHLFGDSTIRQWFEYLTAFVPDLVEFDLGSPKNVGPFMSVDLKHNILLKFRCHGPPIRFSTVFSSELRYIANELNSIVGGRNTVIAITIWSHFSTFPVQVYMRRLRNIRRAVLQLLDRSPRTAVVIRTANVQELGPEVSLFNSDWYSFQLDSVMRRMFSGIPVHFVDAWEMSVAHYLPHNLHPNEIIVKNQIDAFLSYVCPLQT
;
A
#
# COMPACT_ATOMS: atom_id res chain seq x y z
N ASN A 1 56.01 27.93 11.35
CA ASN A 1 57.01 28.76 10.64
C ASN A 1 56.28 29.71 9.72
N LEU A 2 56.17 30.98 10.13
CA LEU A 2 56.00 32.14 9.26
C LEU A 2 54.64 32.15 8.55
N ASP A 3 53.60 32.83 9.07
CA ASP A 3 53.56 34.21 9.63
C ASP A 3 53.90 35.25 8.52
N ASP A 4 53.29 36.43 8.45
CA ASP A 4 52.55 37.18 9.49
C ASP A 4 51.49 38.15 8.89
N ASP A 5 51.00 39.09 9.74
CA ASP A 5 50.16 40.27 9.53
C ASP A 5 48.63 40.07 9.49
N THR A 6 47.83 40.39 10.54
CA THR A 6 47.81 41.50 11.55
C THR A 6 47.29 42.85 10.97
N VAL A 7 46.65 43.79 11.68
CA VAL A 7 46.14 43.97 13.07
C VAL A 7 45.04 45.09 13.01
N SER A 8 44.06 45.33 13.90
CA SER A 8 43.48 44.77 15.15
C SER A 8 42.00 45.24 15.26
N GLY A 9 41.26 45.00 16.37
CA GLY A 9 39.94 45.65 16.55
C GLY A 9 38.99 45.22 17.68
N SER A 10 39.46 44.77 18.85
CA SER A 10 38.57 44.27 19.94
C SER A 10 38.22 45.32 21.00
N SER A 11 36.93 45.46 21.35
CA SER A 11 36.48 46.32 22.49
C SER A 11 35.11 45.92 23.08
N TRP A 12 35.15 45.18 24.20
CA TRP A 12 34.22 45.21 25.36
C TRP A 12 32.69 45.06 25.19
N ILE A 13 32.23 43.82 25.44
CA ILE A 13 31.12 43.38 26.33
C ILE A 13 30.08 44.43 26.77
N THR A 14 28.79 44.12 26.57
CA THR A 14 27.72 44.33 27.58
C THR A 14 26.52 43.42 27.27
N GLU A 15 25.75 43.02 28.30
CA GLU A 15 24.64 42.06 28.17
C GLU A 15 23.24 42.71 28.18
N ASN A 16 22.27 41.95 27.66
CA ASN A 16 20.82 42.00 27.93
C ASN A 16 19.96 43.13 27.31
N ASN A 17 18.68 42.78 27.16
CA ASN A 17 17.53 43.61 26.76
C ASN A 17 17.54 44.28 25.37
N VAL A 18 17.07 43.54 24.36
CA VAL A 18 16.20 44.11 23.31
C VAL A 18 14.91 43.29 23.26
N GLN A 19 13.77 43.93 23.45
CA GLN A 19 12.45 43.28 23.44
C GLN A 19 12.06 42.85 22.02
N HIS A 20 11.22 41.81 21.90
CA HIS A 20 10.62 41.42 20.63
C HIS A 20 9.64 42.49 20.11
N THR A 21 10.13 43.44 19.33
CA THR A 21 9.26 44.39 18.61
C THR A 21 8.56 43.68 17.45
N LEU A 22 7.27 43.36 17.60
CA LEU A 22 6.48 42.76 16.53
C LEU A 22 6.30 43.75 15.37
N SER A 23 7.17 43.67 14.37
CA SER A 23 6.91 44.28 13.07
C SER A 23 5.74 43.57 12.39
N GLN A 24 4.54 44.15 12.50
CA GLN A 24 3.33 43.70 11.83
C GLN A 24 3.42 43.97 10.32
N THR A 25 4.32 43.27 9.62
CA THR A 25 4.18 43.10 8.17
C THR A 25 2.97 42.23 7.91
N THR A 26 1.91 42.83 7.36
CA THR A 26 0.66 42.18 6.96
C THR A 26 0.90 41.24 5.77
N LYS A 27 1.51 40.08 6.07
CA LYS A 27 1.58 38.95 5.14
C LYS A 27 0.17 38.62 4.69
N THR A 28 -0.15 38.98 3.45
CA THR A 28 -1.35 38.52 2.77
C THR A 28 -1.16 37.02 2.53
N THR A 29 -1.64 36.20 3.48
CA THR A 29 -1.46 34.75 3.46
C THR A 29 -2.23 34.14 2.28
N ARG A 30 -1.60 34.16 1.10
CA ARG A 30 -2.13 33.58 -0.13
C ARG A 30 -2.47 32.11 0.18
N LYS A 31 -3.74 31.73 -0.06
CA LYS A 31 -4.23 30.38 0.22
C LYS A 31 -3.33 29.33 -0.47
N PRO A 32 -3.05 28.19 0.17
CA PRO A 32 -2.24 27.15 -0.43
C PRO A 32 -2.94 26.54 -1.65
N TYR A 33 -2.16 26.07 -2.61
CA TYR A 33 -2.65 25.47 -3.86
C TYR A 33 -3.10 24.02 -3.66
N CYS A 34 -4.03 23.78 -2.74
CA CYS A 34 -4.55 22.44 -2.42
C CYS A 34 -5.79 22.13 -3.29
N GLY A 35 -5.57 21.63 -4.51
CA GLY A 35 -6.67 21.34 -5.44
C GLY A 35 -7.67 20.29 -4.94
N TYR A 36 -7.25 19.39 -4.04
CA TYR A 36 -8.12 18.35 -3.48
C TYR A 36 -9.13 18.87 -2.45
N THR A 37 -8.85 19.98 -1.74
CA THR A 37 -9.78 20.57 -0.76
C THR A 37 -10.88 21.42 -1.41
N GLN A 38 -10.81 21.61 -2.73
CA GLN A 38 -11.77 22.36 -3.55
C GLN A 38 -12.59 21.44 -4.47
N GLN A 39 -12.59 20.13 -4.23
CA GLN A 39 -13.40 19.19 -5.00
C GLN A 39 -14.89 19.32 -4.65
N THR A 40 -15.67 19.87 -5.58
CA THR A 40 -17.13 19.69 -5.59
C THR A 40 -17.45 18.21 -5.75
N LEU A 41 -18.12 17.62 -4.76
CA LEU A 41 -18.66 16.26 -4.82
C LEU A 41 -20.17 16.32 -5.07
N SER A 42 -20.72 15.36 -5.80
CA SER A 42 -22.16 15.11 -5.75
C SER A 42 -22.56 14.54 -4.37
N LYS A 43 -23.84 14.66 -3.99
CA LYS A 43 -24.36 14.10 -2.72
C LYS A 43 -24.04 12.60 -2.56
N ARG A 44 -24.00 11.84 -3.67
CA ARG A 44 -23.65 10.41 -3.66
C ARG A 44 -22.16 10.18 -3.40
N GLU A 45 -21.28 10.96 -4.01
CA GLU A 45 -19.83 10.86 -3.78
C GLU A 45 -19.42 11.36 -2.39
N GLN A 46 -20.17 12.33 -1.83
CA GLN A 46 -20.00 12.79 -0.45
C GLN A 46 -20.38 11.67 0.54
N ALA A 47 -21.58 11.10 0.43
CA ALA A 47 -22.01 10.00 1.30
C ALA A 47 -21.08 8.77 1.19
N GLU A 48 -20.58 8.49 -0.02
CA GLU A 48 -19.53 7.49 -0.23
C GLU A 48 -18.21 7.87 0.47
N GLN A 49 -17.79 9.14 0.42
CA GLN A 49 -16.59 9.61 1.12
C GLN A 49 -16.72 9.45 2.63
N GLU A 50 -17.85 9.84 3.20
CA GLU A 50 -18.15 9.72 4.62
C GLU A 50 -18.19 8.25 5.05
N SER A 51 -18.83 7.37 4.26
CA SER A 51 -18.83 5.92 4.48
C SER A 51 -17.42 5.30 4.39
N LEU A 52 -16.60 5.72 3.42
CA LEU A 52 -15.23 5.23 3.26
C LEU A 52 -14.27 5.76 4.33
N LEU A 53 -14.52 6.94 4.90
CA LEU A 53 -13.73 7.49 6.01
C LEU A 53 -14.09 6.79 7.33
N ALA A 54 -15.38 6.64 7.64
CA ALA A 54 -15.83 5.86 8.80
C ALA A 54 -15.36 4.40 8.75
N ALA A 55 -15.30 3.81 7.55
CA ALA A 55 -14.78 2.47 7.31
C ALA A 55 -13.29 2.26 7.63
N ILE A 56 -12.51 3.33 7.83
CA ILE A 56 -11.11 3.29 8.25
C ILE A 56 -10.85 4.11 9.52
N GLU A 57 -11.90 4.52 10.22
CA GLU A 57 -11.78 5.13 11.55
C GLU A 57 -11.04 4.17 12.48
N TRP A 58 -10.15 4.73 13.31
CA TRP A 58 -9.21 3.97 14.10
C TRP A 58 -9.28 4.38 15.57
N PRO A 59 -9.35 3.44 16.53
CA PRO A 59 -9.38 3.77 17.94
C PRO A 59 -8.19 4.64 18.33
N LYS A 60 -8.45 5.67 19.14
CA LYS A 60 -7.44 6.54 19.70
C LYS A 60 -7.16 6.16 21.15
N PRO A 61 -5.91 6.30 21.62
CA PRO A 61 -5.63 6.28 23.05
C PRO A 61 -6.23 7.55 23.71
N PRO A 62 -6.33 7.61 25.05
CA PRO A 62 -6.93 8.75 25.76
C PRO A 62 -6.28 10.10 25.42
N ASP A 63 -7.09 11.17 25.45
CA ASP A 63 -6.64 12.54 25.19
C ASP A 63 -5.57 12.99 26.20
N GLY A 64 -4.31 12.97 25.78
CA GLY A 64 -3.18 13.36 26.60
C GLY A 64 -1.84 12.96 25.98
N LYS A 65 -0.74 13.45 26.58
CA LYS A 65 0.61 13.02 26.22
C LYS A 65 0.96 11.76 27.01
N ILE A 66 0.94 10.61 26.34
CA ILE A 66 1.34 9.32 26.90
C ILE A 66 2.86 9.22 26.90
N ALA A 67 3.43 8.81 28.04
CA ALA A 67 4.87 8.58 28.16
C ALA A 67 5.28 7.28 27.46
N PHE A 68 6.54 7.18 27.03
CA PHE A 68 7.04 5.97 26.36
C PHE A 68 6.87 4.71 27.22
N GLU A 69 7.08 4.83 28.52
CA GLU A 69 6.96 3.76 29.50
C GLU A 69 5.51 3.27 29.68
N GLN A 70 4.52 4.05 29.20
CA GLN A 70 3.08 3.75 29.20
C GLN A 70 2.56 3.34 27.81
N SER A 71 3.43 3.38 26.79
CA SER A 71 3.13 2.90 25.44
C SER A 71 3.20 1.38 25.34
N THR A 72 2.61 0.80 24.30
CA THR A 72 2.45 -0.66 24.21
C THR A 72 3.79 -1.39 23.97
N ASP A 73 4.14 -2.32 24.86
CA ASP A 73 5.35 -3.16 24.77
C ASP A 73 4.99 -4.58 24.31
N PRO A 74 5.48 -5.05 23.15
CA PRO A 74 5.25 -6.41 22.68
C PRO A 74 5.92 -7.48 23.57
N THR A 75 6.91 -7.11 24.39
CA THR A 75 7.70 -8.00 25.27
C THR A 75 6.94 -8.36 26.54
N HIS A 76 6.29 -7.38 27.19
CA HIS A 76 5.40 -7.62 28.31
C HIS A 76 4.00 -8.09 27.86
N SER A 77 3.60 -7.81 26.62
CA SER A 77 2.34 -8.32 26.03
C SER A 77 2.41 -9.82 25.78
N ASP A 78 1.25 -10.49 25.74
CA ASP A 78 1.18 -11.93 25.49
C ASP A 78 -0.08 -12.35 24.71
N PHE A 79 -0.11 -13.57 24.17
CA PHE A 79 -1.33 -14.19 23.67
C PHE A 79 -1.61 -15.56 24.28
N VAL A 80 -2.88 -15.98 24.25
CA VAL A 80 -3.32 -17.33 24.64
C VAL A 80 -4.37 -17.87 23.66
N ILE A 81 -4.20 -19.14 23.27
CA ILE A 81 -5.23 -19.86 22.50
C ILE A 81 -6.42 -20.16 23.42
N VAL A 82 -7.65 -19.90 22.95
CA VAL A 82 -8.87 -20.18 23.71
C VAL A 82 -9.22 -21.66 23.58
N LYS A 83 -9.20 -22.39 24.71
CA LYS A 83 -9.47 -23.84 24.81
C LYS A 83 -8.50 -24.69 23.94
N PRO A 84 -7.17 -24.61 24.18
CA PRO A 84 -6.17 -25.26 23.32
C PRO A 84 -6.30 -26.79 23.29
N SER A 85 -6.73 -27.41 24.40
CA SER A 85 -6.96 -28.85 24.52
C SER A 85 -8.24 -29.36 23.83
N ARG A 86 -8.96 -28.50 23.09
CA ARG A 86 -10.10 -28.91 22.26
C ARG A 86 -9.59 -29.75 21.08
N PHE A 87 -10.32 -30.81 20.73
CA PHE A 87 -10.14 -31.44 19.42
C PHE A 87 -10.70 -30.54 18.31
N PHE A 88 -9.81 -29.99 17.50
CA PHE A 88 -10.16 -29.21 16.31
C PHE A 88 -10.24 -30.10 15.07
N LYS A 89 -11.09 -29.71 14.11
CA LYS A 89 -11.17 -30.29 12.76
C LYS A 89 -10.87 -29.22 11.69
N VAL A 90 -10.49 -29.64 10.49
CA VAL A 90 -10.46 -28.73 9.33
C VAL A 90 -11.84 -28.10 9.13
N GLY A 91 -11.88 -26.77 9.04
CA GLY A 91 -13.09 -25.94 9.01
C GLY A 91 -13.48 -25.31 10.36
N ASP A 92 -12.91 -25.74 11.49
CA ASP A 92 -13.16 -25.10 12.79
C ASP A 92 -12.58 -23.67 12.84
N GLN A 93 -13.23 -22.82 13.64
CA GLN A 93 -12.68 -21.52 14.05
C GLN A 93 -11.81 -21.68 15.30
N LEU A 94 -10.60 -21.12 15.25
CA LEU A 94 -9.71 -20.93 16.39
C LEU A 94 -9.83 -19.48 16.88
N GLU A 95 -10.11 -19.29 18.17
CA GLU A 95 -10.08 -17.98 18.82
C GLU A 95 -8.79 -17.86 19.66
N VAL A 96 -8.12 -16.72 19.55
CA VAL A 96 -6.91 -16.37 20.31
C VAL A 96 -7.14 -15.02 20.98
N LEU A 97 -6.84 -14.93 22.27
CA LEU A 97 -6.90 -13.69 23.04
C LEU A 97 -5.49 -13.12 23.20
N VAL A 98 -5.29 -11.89 22.75
CA VAL A 98 -4.05 -11.11 22.94
C VAL A 98 -4.28 -10.11 24.07
N ARG A 99 -3.30 -9.99 24.97
CA ARG A 99 -3.32 -9.13 26.17
C ARG A 99 -2.16 -8.13 26.07
N MET A 100 -2.48 -6.89 25.67
CA MET A 100 -1.47 -5.85 25.53
C MET A 100 -1.11 -5.23 26.88
N LYS A 101 0.18 -5.00 27.09
CA LYS A 101 0.73 -4.35 28.29
C LYS A 101 1.65 -3.19 27.91
N ASP A 102 1.89 -2.29 28.85
CA ASP A 102 2.91 -1.25 28.72
C ASP A 102 4.31 -1.75 29.12
N PHE A 103 5.34 -0.91 28.92
CA PHE A 103 6.72 -1.20 29.35
C PHE A 103 6.89 -1.28 30.88
N GLN A 104 5.88 -0.91 31.67
CA GLN A 104 5.81 -1.11 33.12
C GLN A 104 5.10 -2.43 33.49
N GLY A 105 4.76 -3.28 32.50
CA GLY A 105 4.09 -4.56 32.68
C GLY A 105 2.60 -4.45 33.04
N LYS A 106 1.99 -3.27 32.95
CA LYS A 106 0.58 -3.03 33.31
C LYS A 106 -0.32 -3.30 32.11
N PRO A 107 -1.50 -3.92 32.28
CA PRO A 107 -2.46 -4.08 31.18
C PRO A 107 -2.88 -2.73 30.59
N LYS A 108 -2.83 -2.59 29.26
CA LYS A 108 -3.37 -1.42 28.55
C LYS A 108 -4.87 -1.28 28.86
N GLN A 109 -5.37 -0.05 28.92
CA GLN A 109 -6.78 0.27 29.23
C GLN A 109 -7.56 0.79 28.02
N TYR A 110 -6.95 0.73 26.83
CA TYR A 110 -7.46 1.25 25.57
C TYR A 110 -6.88 0.43 24.41
N GLY A 111 -7.53 0.49 23.25
CA GLY A 111 -7.10 -0.19 22.03
C GLY A 111 -6.32 0.69 21.06
N GLY A 112 -6.40 0.36 19.77
CA GLY A 112 -5.79 1.11 18.67
C GLY A 112 -4.38 0.67 18.27
N ASP A 113 -3.83 -0.40 18.85
CA ASP A 113 -2.59 -1.02 18.37
C ASP A 113 -2.83 -1.74 17.04
N TYR A 114 -1.88 -1.66 16.11
CA TYR A 114 -1.99 -2.38 14.84
C TYR A 114 -1.26 -3.72 14.93
N LEU A 115 -2.04 -4.80 14.97
CA LEU A 115 -1.53 -6.17 15.00
C LEU A 115 -1.66 -6.84 13.62
N GLN A 116 -0.67 -7.65 13.27
CA GLN A 116 -0.77 -8.67 12.20
C GLN A 116 -0.70 -10.05 12.85
N ALA A 117 -1.47 -11.00 12.32
CA ALA A 117 -1.51 -12.35 12.86
C ALA A 117 -1.70 -13.40 11.76
N ARG A 118 -1.10 -14.57 11.94
CA ARG A 118 -1.20 -15.71 11.02
C ARG A 118 -1.19 -17.04 11.78
N ILE A 119 -1.80 -18.06 11.19
CA ILE A 119 -1.51 -19.47 11.52
C ILE A 119 -0.59 -20.04 10.45
N HIS A 120 0.27 -20.99 10.82
CA HIS A 120 1.21 -21.63 9.89
C HIS A 120 1.70 -23.01 10.37
N SER A 121 2.20 -23.80 9.42
CA SER A 121 2.88 -25.08 9.67
C SER A 121 4.11 -25.15 8.75
N PRO A 122 5.33 -24.88 9.27
CA PRO A 122 6.54 -24.73 8.43
C PRO A 122 6.85 -25.94 7.53
N GLU A 123 6.69 -27.16 8.05
CA GLU A 123 6.97 -28.40 7.32
C GLU A 123 6.05 -28.62 6.11
N LEU A 124 4.77 -28.25 6.26
CA LEU A 124 3.77 -28.27 5.19
C LEU A 124 3.84 -27.03 4.28
N LYS A 125 4.75 -26.09 4.59
CA LYS A 125 4.79 -24.73 4.04
C LYS A 125 3.42 -24.04 4.00
N ALA A 126 2.59 -24.34 5.00
CA ALA A 126 1.20 -23.90 5.04
C ALA A 126 1.05 -22.63 5.89
N GLY A 127 0.10 -21.77 5.54
CA GLY A 127 -0.11 -20.51 6.24
C GLY A 127 -1.39 -19.77 5.85
N ALA A 128 -2.02 -19.07 6.79
CA ALA A 128 -3.20 -18.24 6.54
C ALA A 128 -3.25 -17.02 7.48
N ALA A 129 -3.79 -15.91 7.00
CA ALA A 129 -3.98 -14.70 7.79
C ALA A 129 -5.09 -14.86 8.85
N GLY A 130 -4.98 -14.11 9.95
CA GLY A 130 -5.96 -14.05 11.04
C GLY A 130 -6.72 -12.73 11.07
N ARG A 131 -8.03 -12.80 11.33
CA ARG A 131 -8.88 -11.61 11.49
C ARG A 131 -8.77 -11.08 12.91
N VAL A 132 -8.05 -9.97 13.09
CA VAL A 132 -7.92 -9.25 14.37
C VAL A 132 -9.18 -8.41 14.64
N VAL A 133 -9.62 -8.37 15.89
CA VAL A 133 -10.68 -7.51 16.41
C VAL A 133 -10.20 -6.88 17.72
N ASP A 134 -10.16 -5.56 17.75
CA ASP A 134 -9.84 -4.77 18.95
C ASP A 134 -11.07 -4.71 19.88
N CYS A 135 -10.89 -4.97 21.17
CA CYS A 135 -11.93 -4.82 22.20
C CYS A 135 -11.89 -3.44 22.90
N GLN A 136 -11.03 -2.53 22.42
CA GLN A 136 -10.87 -1.13 22.84
C GLN A 136 -10.44 -0.94 24.29
N ASN A 137 -9.87 -1.98 24.92
CA ASN A 137 -9.53 -2.04 26.34
C ASN A 137 -8.21 -2.79 26.62
N GLY A 138 -7.27 -2.77 25.66
CA GLY A 138 -6.01 -3.52 25.73
C GLY A 138 -6.11 -5.01 25.39
N LEU A 139 -7.31 -5.52 25.16
CA LEU A 139 -7.54 -6.90 24.68
C LEU A 139 -7.87 -6.91 23.19
N TYR A 140 -7.33 -7.91 22.48
CA TYR A 140 -7.66 -8.17 21.07
C TYR A 140 -8.03 -9.63 20.90
N LYS A 141 -9.05 -9.90 20.07
CA LYS A 141 -9.42 -11.25 19.66
C LYS A 141 -8.92 -11.49 18.23
N VAL A 142 -8.20 -12.57 18.01
CA VAL A 142 -7.83 -13.01 16.66
C VAL A 142 -8.60 -14.29 16.33
N PHE A 143 -9.22 -14.31 15.16
CA PHE A 143 -9.97 -15.44 14.65
C PHE A 143 -9.26 -16.04 13.43
N PHE A 144 -9.05 -17.36 13.44
CA PHE A 144 -8.50 -18.11 12.32
C PHE A 144 -9.45 -19.21 11.88
N THR A 145 -9.56 -19.43 10.56
CA THR A 145 -10.17 -20.65 10.02
C THR A 145 -9.07 -21.72 9.90
N LEU A 146 -9.28 -22.90 10.47
CA LEU A 146 -8.29 -23.99 10.42
C LEU A 146 -8.42 -24.76 9.10
N LEU A 147 -7.51 -24.49 8.15
CA LEU A 147 -7.68 -24.85 6.73
C LEU A 147 -6.93 -26.11 6.29
N TRP A 148 -6.10 -26.70 7.15
CA TRP A 148 -5.36 -27.96 6.89
C TRP A 148 -5.18 -28.78 8.18
N PRO A 149 -4.98 -30.11 8.09
CA PRO A 149 -4.72 -30.97 9.25
C PRO A 149 -3.24 -30.94 9.69
N GLY A 150 -2.97 -31.41 10.91
CA GLY A 150 -1.62 -31.49 11.49
C GLY A 150 -1.43 -30.55 12.69
N GLU A 151 -0.18 -30.27 13.08
CA GLU A 151 0.11 -29.20 14.04
C GLU A 151 0.05 -27.84 13.34
N VAL A 152 -0.75 -26.91 13.88
CA VAL A 152 -0.93 -25.55 13.38
C VAL A 152 -0.47 -24.55 14.44
N LYS A 153 0.52 -23.72 14.13
CA LYS A 153 1.13 -22.74 15.05
C LYS A 153 0.62 -21.33 14.81
N VAL A 154 0.21 -20.66 15.88
CA VAL A 154 -0.21 -19.26 15.88
C VAL A 154 1.01 -18.35 15.91
N SER A 155 0.93 -17.21 15.24
CA SER A 155 1.87 -16.10 15.42
C SER A 155 1.12 -14.77 15.38
N VAL A 156 1.42 -13.91 16.34
CA VAL A 156 0.87 -12.56 16.47
C VAL A 156 2.05 -11.58 16.56
N SER A 157 1.97 -10.46 15.85
CA SER A 157 3.00 -9.42 15.87
C SER A 157 2.39 -8.03 16.02
N LEU A 158 2.94 -7.24 16.94
CA LEU A 158 2.70 -5.81 17.02
C LEU A 158 3.42 -5.12 15.86
N VAL A 159 2.67 -4.55 14.92
CA VAL A 159 3.26 -3.78 13.82
C VAL A 159 3.62 -2.38 14.30
N HIS A 160 2.66 -1.71 14.94
CA HIS A 160 2.81 -0.40 15.58
C HIS A 160 1.95 -0.31 16.84
N PRO A 161 2.44 0.30 17.93
CA PRO A 161 1.63 0.63 19.10
C PRO A 161 0.61 1.74 18.78
N SER A 162 -0.46 1.81 19.56
CA SER A 162 -1.52 2.84 19.48
C SER A 162 -0.96 4.27 19.54
N GLU A 163 0.12 4.49 20.29
CA GLU A 163 0.84 5.77 20.38
C GLU A 163 1.51 6.15 19.05
N ALA A 164 2.24 5.22 18.42
CA ALA A 164 2.83 5.43 17.10
C ALA A 164 1.76 5.76 16.05
N ILE A 165 0.58 5.14 16.15
CA ILE A 165 -0.51 5.36 15.21
C ILE A 165 -1.13 6.76 15.34
N GLN A 166 -1.13 7.37 16.53
CA GLN A 166 -1.48 8.80 16.64
C GLN A 166 -0.45 9.70 15.96
N VAL A 167 0.83 9.37 16.04
CA VAL A 167 1.88 10.09 15.30
C VAL A 167 1.73 9.90 13.78
N LEU A 168 1.38 8.70 13.31
CA LEU A 168 1.08 8.45 11.89
C LEU A 168 -0.18 9.21 11.43
N LEU A 169 -1.24 9.26 12.24
CA LEU A 169 -2.42 10.11 11.98
C LEU A 169 -2.01 11.58 11.86
N ARG A 170 -1.33 12.13 12.87
CA ARG A 170 -0.83 13.51 12.91
C ARG A 170 -0.01 13.84 11.66
N LEU A 171 0.96 13.01 11.31
CA LEU A 171 1.84 13.23 10.17
C LEU A 171 1.11 13.19 8.82
N ARG A 172 0.05 12.38 8.66
CA ARG A 172 -0.72 12.35 7.41
C ARG A 172 -1.50 13.64 7.16
N GLU A 173 -2.09 14.22 8.20
CA GLU A 173 -2.90 15.43 8.07
C GLU A 173 -2.05 16.72 8.12
N GLU A 174 -1.04 16.80 9.00
CA GLU A 174 -0.18 17.99 9.17
C GLU A 174 1.01 18.05 8.20
N ARG A 175 1.58 16.89 7.84
CA ARG A 175 2.83 16.80 7.04
C ARG A 175 2.65 15.90 5.80
N PRO A 176 1.65 16.12 4.92
CA PRO A 176 1.48 15.32 3.70
C PRO A 176 2.55 15.62 2.63
N ASP A 177 3.15 16.80 2.68
CA ASP A 177 4.31 17.26 1.93
C ASP A 177 5.62 16.54 2.29
N ARG A 178 5.63 15.68 3.32
CA ARG A 178 6.84 14.97 3.77
C ARG A 178 7.49 14.07 2.73
N VAL A 179 6.75 13.72 1.67
CA VAL A 179 7.33 13.34 0.37
C VAL A 179 7.10 14.51 -0.59
N TYR A 180 8.20 15.12 -1.04
CA TYR A 180 8.18 16.24 -1.97
C TYR A 180 8.70 15.79 -3.33
N PHE A 181 8.21 16.42 -4.40
CA PHE A 181 8.51 16.04 -5.79
C PHE A 181 9.16 17.21 -6.52
N LYS A 182 9.78 16.94 -7.66
CA LYS A 182 10.44 17.94 -8.50
C LYS A 182 10.02 17.75 -9.96
N SER A 183 10.15 18.78 -10.77
CA SER A 183 10.07 18.68 -12.23
C SER A 183 11.12 19.58 -12.86
N SER A 184 11.81 19.07 -13.88
CA SER A 184 12.76 19.86 -14.65
C SER A 184 12.06 20.51 -15.84
N PHE A 185 12.46 21.74 -16.11
CA PHE A 185 12.01 22.60 -17.19
C PHE A 185 13.21 22.92 -18.06
N LYS A 186 13.10 22.82 -19.38
CA LYS A 186 14.23 23.02 -20.29
C LYS A 186 13.83 23.73 -21.59
N SER A 187 14.58 24.77 -21.96
CA SER A 187 14.48 25.41 -23.28
C SER A 187 15.88 25.73 -23.81
N GLY A 188 16.27 25.07 -24.90
CA GLY A 188 17.63 25.11 -25.42
C GLY A 188 18.68 24.76 -24.35
N ARG A 189 19.59 25.70 -24.08
CA ARG A 189 20.64 25.58 -23.05
C ARG A 189 20.16 25.88 -21.62
N TYR A 190 18.97 26.45 -21.44
CA TYR A 190 18.46 26.83 -20.12
C TYR A 190 17.72 25.65 -19.49
N SER A 191 18.05 25.33 -18.23
CA SER A 191 17.41 24.29 -17.44
C SER A 191 17.16 24.81 -16.03
N GLU A 192 15.94 24.63 -15.52
CA GLU A 192 15.57 24.92 -14.13
C GLU A 192 14.81 23.72 -13.56
N THR A 193 14.96 23.43 -12.27
CA THR A 193 14.18 22.38 -11.59
C THR A 193 13.47 23.01 -10.40
N THR A 194 12.15 22.84 -10.33
CA THR A 194 11.32 23.37 -9.25
C THR A 194 10.58 22.25 -8.52
N GLU A 195 10.17 22.54 -7.28
CA GLU A 195 9.36 21.62 -6.48
C GLU A 195 7.93 21.52 -7.00
N CYS A 196 7.34 20.33 -6.84
CA CYS A 196 5.98 19.98 -7.22
C CYS A 196 5.31 19.14 -6.13
N ASN A 197 3.98 19.24 -6.02
CA ASN A 197 3.18 18.35 -5.19
C ASN A 197 1.68 18.42 -5.54
N VAL A 198 0.87 17.58 -4.86
CA VAL A 198 -0.61 17.62 -4.89
C VAL A 198 -1.16 18.91 -4.25
N CYS A 199 -0.43 19.46 -3.27
CA CYS A 199 -0.63 20.81 -2.77
C CYS A 199 0.71 21.50 -2.51
N LEU A 200 0.84 22.76 -2.96
CA LEU A 200 1.99 23.60 -2.67
C LEU A 200 1.60 24.79 -1.75
N PRO A 201 2.46 25.17 -0.79
CA PRO A 201 2.35 26.43 -0.06
C PRO A 201 2.08 27.64 -0.96
N GLY A 202 1.21 28.54 -0.50
CA GLY A 202 0.88 29.78 -1.19
C GLY A 202 1.99 30.83 -1.06
N GLY A 203 2.05 31.76 -2.02
CA GLY A 203 3.02 32.87 -2.02
C GLY A 203 3.67 33.04 -3.39
N LEU A 204 4.27 31.96 -3.89
CA LEU A 204 4.96 31.90 -5.19
C LEU A 204 3.99 31.62 -6.36
N PRO A 205 4.31 32.04 -7.59
CA PRO A 205 3.58 31.62 -8.78
C PRO A 205 3.79 30.13 -9.05
N VAL A 206 2.74 29.44 -9.49
CA VAL A 206 2.76 28.01 -9.83
C VAL A 206 2.42 27.76 -11.31
N CYS A 207 2.98 26.69 -11.86
CA CYS A 207 2.48 26.02 -13.04
C CYS A 207 1.40 25.01 -12.61
N ASN A 208 0.19 25.16 -13.15
CA ASN A 208 -0.90 24.23 -12.94
C ASN A 208 -0.85 23.13 -14.02
N PHE A 209 -0.71 21.88 -13.58
CA PHE A 209 -0.72 20.67 -14.41
C PHE A 209 -1.86 19.73 -13.99
N THR A 210 -2.94 20.29 -13.43
CA THR A 210 -4.18 19.54 -13.14
C THR A 210 -4.71 18.89 -14.42
N ASP A 211 -5.04 17.61 -14.34
CA ASP A 211 -5.53 16.85 -15.49
C ASP A 211 -6.87 17.38 -16.01
N LEU A 212 -6.99 17.58 -17.33
CA LEU A 212 -8.20 18.18 -17.91
C LEU A 212 -9.42 17.23 -17.94
N TYR A 213 -9.22 15.91 -17.82
CA TYR A 213 -10.31 14.93 -17.90
C TYR A 213 -10.76 14.44 -16.52
N THR A 214 -9.81 14.18 -15.62
CA THR A 214 -10.03 13.68 -14.25
C THR A 214 -9.99 14.78 -13.18
N GLY A 215 -9.56 15.99 -13.54
CA GLY A 215 -9.37 17.12 -12.62
C GLY A 215 -8.28 16.87 -11.57
N GLU A 216 -7.38 15.91 -11.80
CA GLU A 216 -6.45 15.42 -10.78
C GLU A 216 -5.34 16.44 -10.53
N PRO A 217 -5.25 17.02 -9.31
CA PRO A 217 -4.44 18.20 -9.08
C PRO A 217 -2.94 17.88 -9.06
N TRP A 218 -2.18 18.62 -9.87
CA TRP A 218 -0.73 18.61 -9.82
C TRP A 218 -0.18 20.01 -10.05
N PHE A 219 0.66 20.48 -9.14
CA PHE A 219 1.25 21.82 -9.19
C PHE A 219 2.77 21.74 -9.08
N CYS A 220 3.46 22.66 -9.76
CA CYS A 220 4.89 22.93 -9.57
C CYS A 220 5.08 24.43 -9.36
N TYR A 221 6.07 24.88 -8.58
CA TYR A 221 6.43 26.29 -8.61
C TYR A 221 6.92 26.68 -10.01
N LYS A 222 6.56 27.88 -10.47
CA LYS A 222 6.96 28.35 -11.80
C LYS A 222 8.47 28.65 -11.82
N PRO A 223 9.25 28.11 -12.78
CA PRO A 223 10.66 28.47 -12.94
C PRO A 223 10.84 29.97 -13.25
N ARG A 224 11.99 30.54 -12.92
CA ARG A 224 12.22 31.99 -12.92
C ARG A 224 12.35 32.58 -14.33
N LYS A 225 12.93 31.83 -15.26
CA LYS A 225 13.23 32.26 -16.64
C LYS A 225 12.46 31.46 -17.69
N LEU A 226 12.00 30.25 -17.34
CA LEU A 226 11.33 29.33 -18.26
C LEU A 226 9.79 29.39 -18.21
N SER A 227 9.14 28.86 -19.26
CA SER A 227 7.68 28.75 -19.33
C SER A 227 7.18 27.43 -18.75
N CYS A 228 5.94 27.38 -18.28
CA CYS A 228 5.34 26.14 -17.76
C CYS A 228 5.26 25.02 -18.81
N ALA A 229 5.14 25.37 -20.09
CA ALA A 229 5.14 24.43 -21.22
C ALA A 229 6.49 23.73 -21.44
N SER A 230 7.59 24.25 -20.88
CA SER A 230 8.93 23.65 -21.02
C SER A 230 9.23 22.49 -20.04
N ARG A 231 8.22 22.00 -19.30
CA ARG A 231 8.35 20.88 -18.36
C ARG A 231 8.67 19.58 -19.11
N ILE A 232 9.84 19.00 -18.84
CA ILE A 232 10.30 17.76 -19.48
C ILE A 232 10.17 16.52 -18.59
N SER A 233 10.10 16.67 -17.26
CA SER A 233 10.15 15.55 -16.32
C SER A 233 9.27 15.71 -15.07
N HIS A 234 9.22 14.64 -14.29
CA HIS A 234 8.78 14.55 -12.90
C HIS A 234 9.74 13.62 -12.14
N ALA A 235 10.01 13.91 -10.88
CA ALA A 235 10.90 13.12 -10.03
C ALA A 235 10.44 13.13 -8.56
N LYS A 236 10.75 12.07 -7.80
CA LYS A 236 10.75 12.17 -6.33
C LYS A 236 11.86 13.14 -5.92
N GLY A 237 11.49 14.23 -5.25
CA GLY A 237 12.41 15.26 -4.78
C GLY A 237 13.19 14.84 -3.54
N GLY A 238 12.55 14.03 -2.67
CA GLY A 238 13.15 13.39 -1.51
C GLY A 238 12.13 13.10 -0.41
N TYR A 239 12.64 12.79 0.78
CA TYR A 239 11.89 12.60 2.03
C TYR A 239 12.33 13.67 3.03
N LEU A 240 11.39 14.32 3.72
CA LEU A 240 11.72 15.30 4.76
C LEU A 240 12.18 14.58 6.04
N LYS A 241 13.25 15.09 6.66
CA LYS A 241 13.78 14.61 7.95
C LYS A 241 13.25 15.48 9.10
N GLY A 242 13.45 15.07 10.36
CA GLY A 242 13.02 15.84 11.54
C GLY A 242 11.50 15.93 11.70
N LEU A 243 10.78 14.86 11.34
CA LEU A 243 9.31 14.78 11.41
C LEU A 243 8.77 14.49 12.82
N LEU A 244 9.62 13.91 13.68
CA LEU A 244 9.29 13.44 15.01
C LEU A 244 9.97 14.32 16.07
N THR A 245 9.32 14.49 17.22
CA THR A 245 10.03 14.89 18.45
C THR A 245 10.95 13.76 18.93
N GLN A 246 11.83 14.05 19.90
CA GLN A 246 12.66 13.04 20.57
C GLN A 246 11.81 11.97 21.26
N GLU A 247 10.63 12.32 21.76
CA GLU A 247 9.72 11.41 22.46
C GLU A 247 8.91 10.56 21.47
N GLU A 248 8.41 11.18 20.39
CA GLU A 248 7.71 10.46 19.31
C GLU A 248 8.62 9.42 18.64
N SER A 249 9.93 9.66 18.55
CA SER A 249 10.88 8.70 17.96
C SER A 249 11.02 7.41 18.77
N LEU A 250 10.68 7.42 20.07
CA LEU A 250 10.69 6.22 20.91
C LEU A 250 9.61 5.22 20.48
N PHE A 251 8.49 5.69 19.88
CA PHE A 251 7.43 4.82 19.34
C PHE A 251 7.78 4.17 17.99
N PHE A 252 8.95 4.48 17.42
CA PHE A 252 9.41 3.98 16.12
C PHE A 252 10.81 3.36 16.22
N GLN A 253 11.01 2.46 17.18
CA GLN A 253 12.27 1.77 17.42
C GLN A 253 12.29 0.39 16.75
N SER A 254 13.31 0.16 15.91
CA SER A 254 13.71 -1.19 15.50
C SER A 254 13.94 -2.06 16.73
N ASP A 255 13.59 -3.33 16.63
CA ASP A 255 13.77 -4.35 17.67
C ASP A 255 13.06 -4.14 19.02
N VAL A 256 12.34 -3.02 19.21
CA VAL A 256 11.59 -2.72 20.44
C VAL A 256 10.07 -2.68 20.20
N ASN A 257 9.57 -1.91 19.23
CA ASN A 257 8.12 -1.75 19.03
C ASN A 257 7.65 -1.68 17.55
N ILE A 258 8.57 -1.60 16.59
CA ILE A 258 8.24 -1.83 15.17
C ILE A 258 8.24 -3.33 14.89
N LYS A 259 7.10 -3.85 14.42
CA LYS A 259 6.94 -5.18 13.79
C LYS A 259 7.54 -6.34 14.59
N ARG A 260 7.25 -6.36 15.90
CA ARG A 260 7.77 -7.36 16.86
C ARG A 260 6.77 -8.49 17.12
N PRO A 261 7.25 -9.73 17.33
CA PRO A 261 6.40 -10.82 17.77
C PRO A 261 5.87 -10.56 19.19
N ILE A 262 4.64 -10.99 19.44
CA ILE A 262 4.07 -11.14 20.78
C ILE A 262 4.15 -12.62 21.13
N LEU A 263 4.65 -12.97 22.31
CA LEU A 263 4.86 -14.37 22.70
C LEU A 263 3.59 -14.98 23.31
N SER A 264 3.47 -16.31 23.27
CA SER A 264 2.37 -17.01 23.93
C SER A 264 2.66 -17.18 25.43
N SER A 265 1.65 -17.03 26.29
CA SER A 265 1.74 -17.40 27.71
C SER A 265 1.34 -18.86 27.99
N GLY A 266 1.28 -19.70 26.96
CA GLY A 266 0.83 -21.10 27.01
C GLY A 266 1.10 -21.82 25.68
N PRO A 267 0.31 -22.83 25.31
CA PRO A 267 0.43 -23.48 24.00
C PRO A 267 0.25 -22.46 22.86
N ASP A 268 1.22 -22.42 21.94
CA ASP A 268 1.20 -21.63 20.71
C ASP A 268 0.67 -22.42 19.50
N SER A 269 0.46 -23.73 19.65
CA SER A 269 -0.04 -24.63 18.61
C SER A 269 -1.30 -25.43 19.01
N VAL A 270 -1.99 -25.94 18.00
CA VAL A 270 -3.12 -26.88 18.14
C VAL A 270 -3.00 -28.02 17.13
N ILE A 271 -3.52 -29.20 17.49
CA ILE A 271 -3.61 -30.36 16.58
C ILE A 271 -4.97 -30.37 15.89
N VAL A 272 -4.96 -30.23 14.56
CA VAL A 272 -6.14 -30.21 13.70
C VAL A 272 -6.32 -31.56 13.04
N LYS A 273 -7.47 -32.21 13.27
CA LYS A 273 -7.81 -33.49 12.64
C LYS A 273 -8.40 -33.26 11.23
N PRO A 274 -8.16 -34.17 10.26
CA PRO A 274 -8.86 -34.15 8.98
C PRO A 274 -10.38 -34.13 9.15
N LYS A 275 -11.10 -33.48 8.23
CA LYS A 275 -12.55 -33.66 8.10
C LYS A 275 -12.83 -35.08 7.60
N ALA A 276 -13.89 -35.71 8.07
CA ALA A 276 -14.27 -37.05 7.59
C ALA A 276 -14.83 -36.97 6.17
N PHE A 277 -14.48 -37.93 5.31
CA PHE A 277 -14.95 -38.00 3.91
C PHE A 277 -16.48 -38.09 3.77
N THR A 278 -17.21 -38.43 4.83
CA THR A 278 -18.68 -38.48 4.88
C THR A 278 -19.35 -37.11 4.81
N ASP A 279 -18.63 -36.03 5.17
CA ASP A 279 -19.19 -34.68 5.28
C ASP A 279 -18.93 -33.86 3.99
N SER A 280 -19.09 -34.49 2.83
CA SER A 280 -18.72 -33.94 1.51
C SER A 280 -19.70 -32.91 0.93
N SER A 281 -20.74 -32.52 1.66
CA SER A 281 -21.86 -31.68 1.17
C SER A 281 -21.72 -30.17 1.47
N SER A 282 -20.51 -29.67 1.77
CA SER A 282 -20.35 -28.30 2.29
C SER A 282 -19.06 -27.55 1.89
N MET A 283 -18.33 -27.98 0.86
CA MET A 283 -17.20 -27.19 0.29
C MET A 283 -17.57 -26.47 -1.01
N ASP A 284 -18.63 -26.89 -1.71
CA ASP A 284 -19.12 -26.26 -2.95
C ASP A 284 -20.10 -25.09 -2.71
N ARG A 285 -20.04 -24.45 -1.55
CA ARG A 285 -20.68 -23.15 -1.34
C ARG A 285 -19.61 -22.08 -1.45
N ALA A 286 -19.74 -21.22 -2.44
CA ALA A 286 -18.98 -19.98 -2.50
C ALA A 286 -19.23 -19.21 -1.19
N GLU A 287 -18.25 -19.25 -0.29
CA GLU A 287 -18.28 -18.43 0.92
C GLU A 287 -18.29 -16.96 0.50
N ASP A 288 -19.04 -16.13 1.21
CA ASP A 288 -19.14 -14.70 0.93
C ASP A 288 -17.71 -14.11 0.86
N PRO A 289 -17.32 -13.35 -0.20
CA PRO A 289 -16.01 -12.71 -0.27
C PRO A 289 -15.68 -11.73 0.88
N THR A 290 -16.60 -11.47 1.82
CA THR A 290 -16.29 -10.84 3.12
C THR A 290 -15.63 -11.78 4.15
N VAL A 291 -15.64 -13.10 3.94
CA VAL A 291 -15.12 -14.11 4.88
C VAL A 291 -13.58 -14.21 4.79
N SER A 292 -12.89 -13.53 5.70
CA SER A 292 -11.44 -13.66 5.87
C SER A 292 -11.06 -14.98 6.60
N PRO A 293 -9.93 -15.62 6.24
CA PRO A 293 -9.07 -15.28 5.10
C PRO A 293 -9.70 -15.71 3.77
N SER A 294 -9.38 -14.98 2.70
CA SER A 294 -9.74 -15.22 1.30
C SER A 294 -9.10 -16.48 0.69
N GLY A 295 -8.04 -16.98 1.33
CA GLY A 295 -7.28 -18.16 0.94
C GLY A 295 -6.19 -18.52 1.95
N TYR A 296 -5.36 -19.50 1.58
CA TYR A 296 -4.26 -20.00 2.41
C TYR A 296 -3.17 -20.65 1.55
N TYR A 297 -1.93 -20.67 2.05
CA TYR A 297 -0.88 -21.51 1.49
C TYR A 297 -0.98 -22.94 2.00
N TYR A 298 -0.64 -23.88 1.12
CA TYR A 298 -0.25 -25.25 1.44
C TYR A 298 0.77 -25.69 0.38
N GLU A 299 1.93 -26.20 0.78
CA GLU A 299 3.02 -26.60 -0.14
C GLU A 299 3.48 -25.47 -1.09
N ASP A 300 3.67 -24.25 -0.57
CA ASP A 300 3.95 -23.01 -1.32
C ASP A 300 2.86 -22.57 -2.34
N GLN A 301 1.71 -23.27 -2.42
CA GLN A 301 0.62 -22.95 -3.33
C GLN A 301 -0.53 -22.26 -2.61
N TRP A 302 -0.97 -21.12 -3.14
CA TRP A 302 -2.09 -20.33 -2.63
C TRP A 302 -3.41 -20.89 -3.14
N ARG A 303 -4.24 -21.35 -2.19
CA ARG A 303 -5.57 -21.90 -2.42
C ARG A 303 -6.60 -20.88 -1.95
N SER A 304 -7.37 -20.30 -2.87
CA SER A 304 -8.52 -19.46 -2.49
C SER A 304 -9.69 -20.31 -1.97
N ARG A 305 -10.56 -19.70 -1.17
CA ARG A 305 -11.81 -20.31 -0.69
C ARG A 305 -13.04 -19.98 -1.54
N THR A 306 -12.96 -19.01 -2.43
CA THR A 306 -14.12 -18.54 -3.22
C THR A 306 -14.13 -19.03 -4.68
N HIS A 307 -12.99 -19.51 -5.17
CA HIS A 307 -12.80 -19.99 -6.54
C HIS A 307 -11.56 -20.90 -6.62
N TRP A 308 -11.49 -21.72 -7.66
CA TRP A 308 -10.29 -22.51 -7.96
C TRP A 308 -9.19 -21.65 -8.57
N ILE A 309 -7.92 -21.96 -8.26
CA ILE A 309 -6.74 -21.31 -8.84
C ILE A 309 -5.89 -22.37 -9.55
N HIS A 310 -5.49 -22.07 -10.78
CA HIS A 310 -4.64 -22.94 -11.60
C HIS A 310 -3.17 -22.64 -11.35
N ASN A 311 -2.37 -23.70 -11.17
CA ASN A 311 -0.92 -23.60 -11.01
C ASN A 311 -0.25 -23.56 -12.39
N PHE A 312 0.11 -22.38 -12.87
CA PHE A 312 0.83 -22.20 -14.13
C PHE A 312 2.32 -22.51 -13.92
N ASN A 313 2.65 -23.79 -14.01
CA ASN A 313 3.97 -24.32 -13.68
C ASN A 313 4.88 -24.47 -14.93
N LYS A 314 4.35 -24.28 -16.13
CA LYS A 314 5.12 -24.24 -17.39
C LYS A 314 4.89 -22.92 -18.12
N SER A 315 5.86 -22.51 -18.93
CA SER A 315 5.73 -21.42 -19.90
C SER A 315 4.50 -21.61 -20.78
N ASP A 316 4.29 -22.84 -21.26
CA ASP A 316 3.31 -23.18 -22.30
C ASP A 316 1.88 -22.98 -21.79
N ASP A 317 1.62 -23.30 -20.52
CA ASP A 317 0.33 -23.10 -19.85
C ASP A 317 -0.03 -21.59 -19.82
N ILE A 318 0.96 -20.71 -19.59
CA ILE A 318 0.79 -19.25 -19.62
C ILE A 318 0.62 -18.75 -21.05
N THR A 319 1.38 -19.31 -22.00
CA THR A 319 1.33 -18.96 -23.41
C THR A 319 -0.02 -19.28 -24.03
N GLU A 320 -0.58 -20.47 -23.79
CA GLU A 320 -1.93 -20.86 -24.21
C GLU A 320 -2.98 -19.93 -23.60
N CYS A 321 -2.88 -19.67 -22.29
CA CYS A 321 -3.77 -18.73 -21.61
C CYS A 321 -3.71 -17.33 -22.24
N LEU A 322 -2.53 -16.76 -22.45
CA LEU A 322 -2.37 -15.38 -22.93
C LEU A 322 -2.47 -15.24 -24.46
N GLN A 323 -2.60 -16.33 -25.22
CA GLN A 323 -2.62 -16.33 -26.68
C GLN A 323 -3.62 -15.32 -27.28
N GLY A 324 -3.13 -14.47 -28.19
CA GLY A 324 -3.93 -13.45 -28.86
C GLY A 324 -4.43 -12.30 -27.96
N LYS A 325 -3.92 -12.15 -26.72
CA LYS A 325 -4.35 -11.10 -25.78
C LYS A 325 -3.37 -9.92 -25.71
N VAL A 326 -3.93 -8.75 -25.41
CA VAL A 326 -3.20 -7.55 -25.00
C VAL A 326 -3.40 -7.32 -23.50
N ILE A 327 -2.31 -7.33 -22.75
CA ILE A 327 -2.30 -7.23 -21.28
C ILE A 327 -1.73 -5.87 -20.87
N HIS A 328 -2.52 -5.08 -20.15
CA HIS A 328 -2.17 -3.76 -19.66
C HIS A 328 -2.00 -3.77 -18.13
N LEU A 329 -0.76 -3.72 -17.67
CA LEU A 329 -0.40 -3.60 -16.26
C LEU A 329 -0.21 -2.12 -15.89
N PHE A 330 -1.14 -1.57 -15.13
CA PHE A 330 -1.12 -0.16 -14.70
C PHE A 330 -0.87 -0.03 -13.20
N GLY A 331 0.14 0.75 -12.80
CA GLY A 331 0.31 1.01 -11.37
C GLY A 331 1.66 1.53 -10.89
N ASP A 332 2.09 1.00 -9.75
CA ASP A 332 3.39 1.29 -9.14
C ASP A 332 4.38 0.13 -9.36
N SER A 333 5.51 0.13 -8.65
CA SER A 333 6.56 -0.87 -8.85
C SER A 333 6.18 -2.28 -8.38
N THR A 334 5.05 -2.46 -7.70
CA THR A 334 4.60 -3.77 -7.17
C THR A 334 3.80 -4.60 -8.18
N ILE A 335 3.13 -3.96 -9.15
CA ILE A 335 2.59 -4.65 -10.35
C ILE A 335 3.62 -4.73 -11.48
N ARG A 336 4.68 -3.90 -11.44
CA ARG A 336 5.85 -4.05 -12.34
C ARG A 336 6.53 -5.42 -12.18
N GLN A 337 6.50 -6.02 -10.99
CA GLN A 337 6.97 -7.39 -10.78
C GLN A 337 6.19 -8.44 -11.59
N TRP A 338 4.91 -8.20 -11.91
CA TRP A 338 4.15 -9.09 -12.80
C TRP A 338 4.64 -8.99 -14.25
N PHE A 339 5.08 -7.80 -14.68
CA PHE A 339 5.74 -7.61 -15.98
C PHE A 339 7.08 -8.35 -16.03
N GLU A 340 7.91 -8.15 -15.00
CA GLU A 340 9.23 -8.77 -14.88
C GLU A 340 9.12 -10.30 -14.83
N TYR A 341 8.18 -10.86 -14.05
CA TYR A 341 7.96 -12.30 -13.95
C TYR A 341 7.50 -12.90 -15.29
N LEU A 342 6.45 -12.36 -15.91
CA LEU A 342 5.90 -12.94 -17.16
C LEU A 342 6.93 -12.88 -18.31
N THR A 343 7.68 -11.79 -18.41
CA THR A 343 8.75 -11.62 -19.41
C THR A 343 9.94 -12.55 -19.18
N ALA A 344 10.26 -12.89 -17.92
CA ALA A 344 11.34 -13.82 -17.59
C ALA A 344 10.93 -15.30 -17.71
N PHE A 345 9.66 -15.62 -17.46
CA PHE A 345 9.16 -17.00 -17.37
C PHE A 345 8.60 -17.55 -18.69
N VAL A 346 8.18 -16.69 -19.64
CA VAL A 346 7.64 -17.11 -20.95
C VAL A 346 8.69 -16.82 -22.05
N PRO A 347 9.41 -17.82 -22.59
CA PRO A 347 10.58 -17.59 -23.44
C PRO A 347 10.31 -16.85 -24.77
N ASP A 348 9.12 -17.02 -25.35
CA ASP A 348 8.73 -16.33 -26.60
C ASP A 348 8.25 -14.88 -26.36
N LEU A 349 8.09 -14.44 -25.10
CA LEU A 349 7.57 -13.11 -24.73
C LEU A 349 8.70 -12.10 -24.50
N VAL A 350 9.38 -11.70 -25.58
CA VAL A 350 10.62 -10.91 -25.52
C VAL A 350 10.35 -9.42 -25.24
N GLU A 351 11.13 -8.80 -24.34
CA GLU A 351 11.05 -7.35 -24.08
C GLU A 351 11.51 -6.52 -25.30
N PHE A 352 10.68 -5.58 -25.73
CA PHE A 352 10.99 -4.59 -26.74
C PHE A 352 11.48 -3.30 -26.05
N ASP A 353 12.78 -3.00 -26.16
CA ASP A 353 13.38 -1.85 -25.47
C ASP A 353 12.81 -0.50 -25.99
N LEU A 354 12.07 0.18 -25.12
CA LEU A 354 11.52 1.52 -25.35
C LEU A 354 12.48 2.65 -24.92
N GLY A 355 13.76 2.36 -24.66
CA GLY A 355 14.74 3.29 -24.10
C GLY A 355 14.37 3.78 -22.69
N SER A 356 13.52 3.02 -21.98
CA SER A 356 12.84 3.47 -20.76
C SER A 356 13.57 3.02 -19.50
N PRO A 357 13.69 3.86 -18.44
CA PRO A 357 14.47 3.49 -17.25
C PRO A 357 13.85 2.28 -16.52
N LYS A 358 14.65 1.24 -16.25
CA LYS A 358 14.24 -0.08 -15.69
C LYS A 358 13.29 -0.05 -14.48
N ASN A 359 13.36 0.99 -13.65
CA ASN A 359 12.52 1.14 -12.45
C ASN A 359 11.35 2.13 -12.65
N VAL A 360 11.02 2.48 -13.90
CA VAL A 360 10.04 3.52 -14.28
C VAL A 360 9.08 3.05 -15.36
N GLY A 361 9.60 2.53 -16.47
CA GLY A 361 8.80 2.24 -17.67
C GLY A 361 8.46 3.49 -18.51
N PRO A 362 7.54 3.37 -19.49
CA PRO A 362 6.77 2.17 -19.83
C PRO A 362 7.64 1.01 -20.33
N PHE A 363 7.13 -0.21 -20.24
CA PHE A 363 7.75 -1.41 -20.83
C PHE A 363 6.76 -2.16 -21.71
N MET A 364 7.28 -2.94 -22.64
CA MET A 364 6.50 -3.74 -23.58
C MET A 364 7.23 -5.05 -23.85
N SER A 365 6.54 -6.18 -23.74
CA SER A 365 7.04 -7.49 -24.18
C SER A 365 6.09 -8.09 -25.20
N VAL A 366 6.64 -8.72 -26.23
CA VAL A 366 5.90 -9.13 -27.43
C VAL A 366 6.22 -10.56 -27.78
N ASP A 367 5.18 -11.39 -27.87
CA ASP A 367 5.24 -12.70 -28.50
C ASP A 367 4.56 -12.60 -29.88
N LEU A 368 5.38 -12.63 -30.94
CA LEU A 368 4.90 -12.56 -32.32
C LEU A 368 4.32 -13.88 -32.85
N LYS A 369 4.62 -15.00 -32.19
CA LYS A 369 4.21 -16.36 -32.59
C LYS A 369 2.81 -16.68 -32.06
N HIS A 370 2.53 -16.26 -30.83
CA HIS A 370 1.24 -16.46 -30.15
C HIS A 370 0.40 -15.18 -30.07
N ASN A 371 0.87 -14.07 -30.66
CA ASN A 371 0.19 -12.76 -30.69
C ASN A 371 -0.12 -12.21 -29.29
N ILE A 372 0.84 -12.30 -28.36
CA ILE A 372 0.72 -11.81 -26.99
C ILE A 372 1.42 -10.45 -26.89
N LEU A 373 0.75 -9.47 -26.29
CA LEU A 373 1.29 -8.12 -26.10
C LEU A 373 1.15 -7.67 -24.65
N LEU A 374 2.21 -7.82 -23.88
CA LEU A 374 2.30 -7.40 -22.48
C LEU A 374 2.84 -5.98 -22.38
N LYS A 375 2.20 -5.12 -21.58
CA LYS A 375 2.58 -3.72 -21.38
C LYS A 375 2.56 -3.36 -19.90
N PHE A 376 3.60 -2.68 -19.43
CA PHE A 376 3.58 -1.98 -18.14
C PHE A 376 3.61 -0.47 -18.33
N ARG A 377 2.76 0.25 -17.61
CA ARG A 377 2.82 1.71 -17.50
C ARG A 377 2.63 2.17 -16.05
N CYS A 378 3.55 3.02 -15.60
CA CYS A 378 3.47 3.63 -14.28
C CYS A 378 2.33 4.65 -14.16
N HIS A 379 1.71 4.77 -12.99
CA HIS A 379 0.61 5.71 -12.78
C HIS A 379 1.09 7.18 -12.69
N GLY A 380 0.26 8.11 -13.18
CA GLY A 380 0.50 9.54 -13.05
C GLY A 380 0.58 10.05 -11.59
N PRO A 381 1.03 11.29 -11.36
CA PRO A 381 1.40 11.80 -10.03
C PRO A 381 0.32 11.70 -8.92
N PRO A 382 0.70 11.62 -7.63
CA PRO A 382 2.07 11.57 -7.09
C PRO A 382 2.71 10.19 -7.27
N ILE A 383 3.84 10.11 -7.98
CA ILE A 383 4.61 8.87 -8.19
C ILE A 383 6.03 9.02 -7.65
N ARG A 384 6.48 8.07 -6.81
CA ARG A 384 7.71 8.18 -5.98
C ARG A 384 8.97 7.60 -6.65
N PHE A 385 8.91 7.41 -7.97
CA PHE A 385 10.01 6.94 -8.82
C PHE A 385 11.11 8.01 -9.01
N SER A 386 12.23 7.61 -9.63
CA SER A 386 13.41 8.46 -9.83
C SER A 386 13.16 9.64 -10.77
N THR A 387 13.09 9.40 -12.08
CA THR A 387 12.77 10.40 -13.11
C THR A 387 11.85 9.78 -14.15
N VAL A 388 10.70 10.44 -14.39
CA VAL A 388 9.70 10.07 -15.39
C VAL A 388 9.58 11.22 -16.38
N PHE A 389 9.53 10.96 -17.69
CA PHE A 389 9.31 12.01 -18.69
C PHE A 389 7.88 12.53 -18.63
N SER A 390 7.67 13.83 -18.89
CA SER A 390 6.33 14.45 -18.82
C SER A 390 5.32 13.82 -19.78
N SER A 391 5.77 13.24 -20.90
CA SER A 391 4.92 12.51 -21.86
C SER A 391 4.32 11.22 -21.29
N GLU A 392 4.99 10.59 -20.30
CA GLU A 392 4.63 9.28 -19.75
C GLU A 392 3.82 9.35 -18.45
N LEU A 393 3.62 10.56 -17.91
CA LEU A 393 2.83 10.85 -16.71
C LEU A 393 1.32 10.72 -16.94
N ARG A 394 0.88 9.55 -17.39
CA ARG A 394 -0.52 9.27 -17.72
C ARG A 394 -1.28 8.77 -16.49
N TYR A 395 -2.45 9.33 -16.24
CA TYR A 395 -3.35 8.80 -15.22
C TYR A 395 -4.05 7.55 -15.73
N ILE A 396 -4.18 6.52 -14.87
CA ILE A 396 -4.75 5.22 -15.25
C ILE A 396 -6.14 5.40 -15.89
N ALA A 397 -6.97 6.29 -15.35
CA ALA A 397 -8.29 6.59 -15.91
C ALA A 397 -8.27 7.16 -17.34
N ASN A 398 -7.21 7.88 -17.73
CA ASN A 398 -7.06 8.43 -19.09
C ASN A 398 -6.66 7.31 -20.06
N GLU A 399 -5.71 6.45 -19.67
CA GLU A 399 -5.27 5.29 -20.47
C GLU A 399 -6.40 4.26 -20.60
N LEU A 400 -7.18 4.03 -19.55
CA LEU A 400 -8.37 3.16 -19.60
C LEU A 400 -9.40 3.66 -20.61
N ASN A 401 -9.45 4.95 -20.93
CA ASN A 401 -10.41 5.51 -21.88
C ASN A 401 -9.91 5.57 -23.33
N SER A 402 -8.62 5.33 -23.59
CA SER A 402 -8.09 5.11 -24.95
C SER A 402 -8.08 3.63 -25.37
N ILE A 403 -8.30 2.71 -24.43
CA ILE A 403 -8.41 1.27 -24.69
C ILE A 403 -9.80 0.92 -25.22
N VAL A 404 -9.88 0.20 -26.35
CA VAL A 404 -11.15 -0.29 -26.90
C VAL A 404 -11.82 -1.26 -25.93
N GLY A 405 -11.11 -2.33 -25.55
CA GLY A 405 -11.61 -3.42 -24.71
C GLY A 405 -11.99 -4.66 -25.52
N GLY A 406 -12.56 -5.66 -24.84
CA GLY A 406 -13.09 -6.89 -25.41
C GLY A 406 -12.43 -8.17 -24.87
N ARG A 407 -12.82 -9.33 -25.41
CA ARG A 407 -12.41 -10.68 -24.95
C ARG A 407 -10.89 -10.88 -24.88
N ASN A 408 -10.15 -10.15 -25.70
CA ASN A 408 -8.69 -10.25 -25.84
C ASN A 408 -7.96 -9.08 -25.15
N THR A 409 -8.66 -8.24 -24.38
CA THR A 409 -8.05 -7.17 -23.57
C THR A 409 -8.10 -7.54 -22.10
N VAL A 410 -6.94 -7.47 -21.46
CA VAL A 410 -6.76 -7.73 -20.03
C VAL A 410 -6.19 -6.48 -19.38
N ILE A 411 -6.82 -6.02 -18.31
CA ILE A 411 -6.40 -4.90 -17.49
C ILE A 411 -6.03 -5.43 -16.11
N ALA A 412 -4.85 -5.10 -15.62
CA ALA A 412 -4.52 -5.28 -14.20
C ALA A 412 -4.07 -3.96 -13.58
N ILE A 413 -4.58 -3.65 -12.39
CA ILE A 413 -4.36 -2.37 -11.71
C ILE A 413 -3.80 -2.61 -10.30
N THR A 414 -2.76 -1.86 -9.92
CA THR A 414 -2.47 -1.59 -8.50
C THR A 414 -2.14 -0.13 -8.30
N ILE A 415 -2.50 0.45 -7.16
CA ILE A 415 -2.17 1.84 -6.84
C ILE A 415 -2.28 2.04 -5.34
N TRP A 416 -1.15 2.08 -4.61
CA TRP A 416 -1.18 2.27 -3.15
C TRP A 416 0.13 2.82 -2.58
N SER A 417 1.28 2.26 -2.98
CA SER A 417 2.60 2.48 -2.34
C SER A 417 3.10 3.94 -2.41
N HIS A 418 2.51 4.73 -3.31
CA HIS A 418 2.83 6.15 -3.49
C HIS A 418 1.91 7.13 -2.75
N PHE A 419 0.78 6.65 -2.20
CA PHE A 419 -0.30 7.48 -1.65
C PHE A 419 -0.32 7.58 -0.12
N SER A 420 0.36 6.68 0.59
CA SER A 420 0.37 6.53 2.07
C SER A 420 0.64 7.80 2.90
N THR A 421 1.28 8.83 2.32
CA THR A 421 1.60 10.08 3.04
C THR A 421 0.52 11.16 2.93
N PHE A 422 -0.40 11.04 1.97
CA PHE A 422 -1.43 12.05 1.69
C PHE A 422 -2.71 11.78 2.47
N PRO A 423 -3.55 12.81 2.72
CA PRO A 423 -4.89 12.61 3.29
C PRO A 423 -5.70 11.68 2.40
N VAL A 424 -6.44 10.74 3.00
CA VAL A 424 -7.02 9.59 2.27
C VAL A 424 -8.04 10.04 1.22
N GLN A 425 -8.61 11.23 1.33
CA GLN A 425 -9.48 11.86 0.33
C GLN A 425 -8.79 12.03 -1.03
N VAL A 426 -7.47 12.28 -1.07
CA VAL A 426 -6.66 12.31 -2.31
C VAL A 426 -6.68 10.93 -3.00
N TYR A 427 -6.62 9.86 -2.21
CA TYR A 427 -6.68 8.50 -2.70
C TYR A 427 -8.10 8.08 -3.10
N MET A 428 -9.13 8.47 -2.33
CA MET A 428 -10.53 8.26 -2.70
C MET A 428 -10.87 8.95 -4.03
N ARG A 429 -10.42 10.19 -4.24
CA ARG A 429 -10.51 10.88 -5.54
C ARG A 429 -9.87 10.06 -6.66
N ARG A 430 -8.62 9.63 -6.46
CA ARG A 430 -7.86 8.82 -7.41
C ARG A 430 -8.63 7.57 -7.83
N LEU A 431 -9.16 6.82 -6.86
CA LEU A 431 -9.89 5.60 -7.13
C LEU A 431 -11.27 5.87 -7.76
N ARG A 432 -12.01 6.93 -7.38
CA ARG A 432 -13.27 7.30 -8.07
C ARG A 432 -13.06 7.53 -9.56
N ASN A 433 -11.99 8.21 -9.93
CA ASN A 433 -11.65 8.45 -11.34
C ASN A 433 -11.32 7.15 -12.08
N ILE A 434 -10.52 6.25 -11.49
CA ILE A 434 -10.20 4.95 -12.08
C ILE A 434 -11.46 4.10 -12.20
N ARG A 435 -12.27 4.02 -11.15
CA ARG A 435 -13.54 3.26 -11.12
C ARG A 435 -14.52 3.72 -12.19
N ARG A 436 -14.65 5.04 -12.39
CA ARG A 436 -15.47 5.62 -13.46
C ARG A 436 -15.00 5.16 -14.85
N ALA A 437 -13.69 5.17 -15.10
CA ALA A 437 -13.13 4.69 -16.37
C ALA A 437 -13.24 3.16 -16.54
N VAL A 438 -13.11 2.38 -15.46
CA VAL A 438 -13.37 0.92 -15.48
C VAL A 438 -14.83 0.62 -15.83
N LEU A 439 -15.79 1.30 -15.20
CA LEU A 439 -17.21 1.17 -15.54
C LEU A 439 -17.48 1.56 -17.00
N GLN A 440 -16.90 2.65 -17.49
CA GLN A 440 -17.01 3.08 -18.90
C GLN A 440 -16.32 2.13 -19.89
N LEU A 441 -15.35 1.33 -19.46
CA LEU A 441 -14.68 0.29 -20.26
C LEU A 441 -15.53 -1.00 -20.31
N LEU A 442 -16.14 -1.38 -19.19
CA LEU A 442 -16.98 -2.57 -19.10
C LEU A 442 -18.37 -2.34 -19.71
N ASP A 443 -18.88 -1.12 -19.73
CA ASP A 443 -20.09 -0.73 -20.46
C ASP A 443 -19.92 -0.89 -21.99
N ARG A 444 -18.88 -0.28 -22.56
CA ARG A 444 -18.59 -0.37 -24.01
C ARG A 444 -17.97 -1.71 -24.45
N SER A 445 -17.44 -2.50 -23.52
CA SER A 445 -16.79 -3.78 -23.80
C SER A 445 -16.87 -4.75 -22.61
N PRO A 446 -18.05 -5.36 -22.36
CA PRO A 446 -18.31 -6.20 -21.18
C PRO A 446 -17.45 -7.47 -21.06
N ARG A 447 -16.74 -7.85 -22.13
CA ARG A 447 -15.85 -9.03 -22.14
C ARG A 447 -14.39 -8.71 -21.79
N THR A 448 -14.09 -7.48 -21.37
CA THR A 448 -12.75 -7.08 -20.93
C THR A 448 -12.46 -7.66 -19.54
N ALA A 449 -11.35 -8.37 -19.37
CA ALA A 449 -10.95 -8.84 -18.05
C ALA A 449 -10.32 -7.68 -17.26
N VAL A 450 -10.81 -7.40 -16.04
CA VAL A 450 -10.26 -6.36 -15.16
C VAL A 450 -9.94 -6.96 -13.79
N VAL A 451 -8.66 -6.91 -13.41
CA VAL A 451 -8.13 -7.45 -12.16
C VAL A 451 -7.49 -6.34 -11.35
N ILE A 452 -7.68 -6.35 -10.03
CA ILE A 452 -7.07 -5.41 -9.11
C ILE A 452 -6.16 -6.19 -8.15
N ARG A 453 -4.87 -5.84 -8.16
CA ARG A 453 -3.89 -6.34 -7.19
C ARG A 453 -3.95 -5.43 -5.96
N THR A 454 -4.23 -6.02 -4.81
CA THR A 454 -4.29 -5.33 -3.51
C THR A 454 -2.94 -4.73 -3.11
N ALA A 455 -2.92 -3.97 -2.02
CA ALA A 455 -1.67 -3.66 -1.33
C ALA A 455 -0.97 -4.95 -0.83
N ASN A 456 0.30 -4.85 -0.44
CA ASN A 456 1.01 -5.90 0.29
C ASN A 456 1.79 -5.33 1.47
N VAL A 457 2.00 -6.15 2.49
CA VAL A 457 2.87 -5.83 3.63
C VAL A 457 4.34 -5.75 3.21
N GLN A 458 5.14 -4.95 3.93
CA GLN A 458 6.57 -4.72 3.63
C GLN A 458 7.48 -4.74 4.87
N GLU A 459 8.78 -4.68 4.66
CA GLU A 459 9.76 -4.54 5.74
C GLU A 459 9.59 -3.17 6.40
N LEU A 460 9.58 -3.10 7.73
CA LEU A 460 9.40 -1.85 8.47
C LEU A 460 10.60 -1.57 9.38
N GLY A 461 11.18 -0.39 9.20
CA GLY A 461 12.08 0.26 10.16
C GLY A 461 11.59 1.69 10.46
N PRO A 462 12.36 2.49 11.23
CA PRO A 462 11.93 3.79 11.72
C PRO A 462 11.49 4.73 10.59
N GLU A 463 12.34 4.90 9.57
CA GLU A 463 12.02 5.78 8.43
C GLU A 463 10.90 5.21 7.53
N VAL A 464 10.93 3.91 7.24
CA VAL A 464 9.93 3.26 6.37
C VAL A 464 8.53 3.38 6.97
N SER A 465 8.40 3.30 8.30
CA SER A 465 7.13 3.47 9.01
C SER A 465 6.49 4.84 8.73
N LEU A 466 7.27 5.92 8.72
CA LEU A 466 6.74 7.27 8.50
C LEU A 466 6.23 7.51 7.06
N PHE A 467 6.75 6.76 6.08
CA PHE A 467 6.47 6.98 4.65
C PHE A 467 5.67 5.87 3.97
N ASN A 468 5.77 4.62 4.41
CA ASN A 468 5.19 3.43 3.76
C ASN A 468 4.60 2.41 4.76
N SER A 469 4.30 2.76 6.02
CA SER A 469 3.77 1.82 7.03
C SER A 469 2.69 0.87 6.49
N ASP A 470 2.75 -0.40 6.91
CA ASP A 470 1.69 -1.38 6.68
C ASP A 470 0.32 -0.88 7.17
N TRP A 471 0.25 -0.08 8.23
CA TRP A 471 -1.00 0.49 8.75
C TRP A 471 -1.65 1.47 7.76
N TYR A 472 -0.87 2.39 7.18
CA TYR A 472 -1.37 3.24 6.09
C TYR A 472 -1.82 2.38 4.91
N SER A 473 -1.03 1.37 4.57
CA SER A 473 -1.25 0.51 3.40
C SER A 473 -2.53 -0.30 3.54
N PHE A 474 -2.82 -0.81 4.74
CA PHE A 474 -4.06 -1.47 5.12
C PHE A 474 -5.29 -0.55 5.04
N GLN A 475 -5.18 0.72 5.48
CA GLN A 475 -6.27 1.69 5.31
C GLN A 475 -6.53 2.01 3.82
N LEU A 476 -5.48 2.15 3.00
CA LEU A 476 -5.63 2.33 1.56
C LEU A 476 -6.31 1.10 0.92
N ASP A 477 -5.87 -0.11 1.25
CA ASP A 477 -6.45 -1.35 0.72
C ASP A 477 -7.93 -1.52 1.11
N SER A 478 -8.27 -1.18 2.35
CA SER A 478 -9.66 -1.19 2.87
C SER A 478 -10.56 -0.22 2.10
N VAL A 479 -10.07 0.99 1.79
CA VAL A 479 -10.78 1.96 0.94
C VAL A 479 -10.88 1.46 -0.50
N MET A 480 -9.83 0.84 -1.03
CA MET A 480 -9.77 0.32 -2.40
C MET A 480 -10.80 -0.79 -2.63
N ARG A 481 -10.82 -1.82 -1.78
CA ARG A 481 -11.81 -2.92 -1.85
C ARG A 481 -13.24 -2.40 -1.77
N ARG A 482 -13.52 -1.48 -0.85
CA ARG A 482 -14.87 -0.88 -0.70
C ARG A 482 -15.26 -0.01 -1.90
N MET A 483 -14.33 0.75 -2.47
CA MET A 483 -14.57 1.58 -3.65
C MET A 483 -14.99 0.76 -4.87
N PHE A 484 -14.38 -0.41 -5.06
CA PHE A 484 -14.65 -1.34 -6.17
C PHE A 484 -15.66 -2.46 -5.85
N SER A 485 -16.24 -2.47 -4.65
CA SER A 485 -17.26 -3.44 -4.26
C SER A 485 -18.50 -3.34 -5.15
N GLY A 486 -19.07 -4.49 -5.54
CA GLY A 486 -20.24 -4.56 -6.43
C GLY A 486 -19.96 -4.23 -7.90
N ILE A 487 -18.69 -4.11 -8.32
CA ILE A 487 -18.30 -3.91 -9.72
C ILE A 487 -17.70 -5.23 -10.25
N PRO A 488 -17.95 -5.61 -11.52
CA PRO A 488 -17.33 -6.77 -12.15
C PRO A 488 -15.81 -6.56 -12.38
N VAL A 489 -15.04 -6.73 -11.31
CA VAL A 489 -13.58 -6.81 -11.26
C VAL A 489 -13.17 -7.97 -10.36
N HIS A 490 -12.00 -8.56 -10.62
CA HIS A 490 -11.43 -9.60 -9.76
C HIS A 490 -10.35 -9.03 -8.83
N PHE A 491 -10.12 -9.65 -7.68
CA PHE A 491 -9.08 -9.24 -6.72
C PHE A 491 -8.00 -10.31 -6.57
N VAL A 492 -6.74 -9.95 -6.80
CA VAL A 492 -5.60 -10.77 -6.36
C VAL A 492 -5.13 -10.25 -5.02
N ASP A 493 -5.38 -11.04 -3.96
CA ASP A 493 -5.13 -10.67 -2.57
C ASP A 493 -3.65 -10.81 -2.17
N ALA A 494 -2.83 -9.96 -2.79
CA ALA A 494 -1.42 -9.76 -2.45
C ALA A 494 -1.20 -9.37 -0.97
N TRP A 495 -2.25 -8.95 -0.24
CA TRP A 495 -2.18 -8.62 1.17
C TRP A 495 -2.12 -9.89 2.01
N GLU A 496 -3.15 -10.73 1.96
CA GLU A 496 -3.18 -11.99 2.72
C GLU A 496 -2.13 -12.99 2.18
N MET A 497 -1.87 -13.01 0.87
CA MET A 497 -0.74 -13.78 0.29
C MET A 497 0.63 -13.39 0.88
N SER A 498 0.81 -12.14 1.32
CA SER A 498 2.09 -11.69 1.90
C SER A 498 2.12 -11.83 3.43
N VAL A 499 0.97 -11.82 4.12
CA VAL A 499 0.86 -12.06 5.57
C VAL A 499 0.89 -13.55 5.92
N ALA A 500 0.38 -14.40 5.04
CA ALA A 500 0.31 -15.85 5.28
C ALA A 500 1.65 -16.57 5.09
N HIS A 501 2.46 -16.16 4.11
CA HIS A 501 3.73 -16.81 3.78
C HIS A 501 4.73 -16.75 4.93
N TYR A 502 5.66 -17.69 4.99
CA TYR A 502 6.76 -17.71 5.98
C TYR A 502 7.97 -16.83 5.60
N LEU A 503 7.96 -16.17 4.43
CA LEU A 503 9.07 -15.35 3.95
C LEU A 503 9.01 -13.94 4.54
N PRO A 504 10.15 -13.23 4.69
CA PRO A 504 10.16 -11.85 5.18
C PRO A 504 9.24 -10.94 4.36
N HIS A 505 8.41 -10.13 5.04
CA HIS A 505 7.53 -9.18 4.37
C HIS A 505 8.41 -8.15 3.64
N ASN A 506 8.17 -7.92 2.35
CA ASN A 506 8.94 -6.97 1.52
C ASN A 506 7.98 -6.22 0.59
N LEU A 507 8.25 -4.95 0.31
CA LEU A 507 7.47 -4.14 -0.65
C LEU A 507 7.46 -4.82 -2.02
N HIS A 508 8.61 -5.39 -2.41
CA HIS A 508 8.76 -6.27 -3.56
C HIS A 508 8.94 -7.70 -3.05
N PRO A 509 7.85 -8.47 -2.83
CA PRO A 509 7.93 -9.81 -2.28
C PRO A 509 8.68 -10.77 -3.21
N ASN A 510 9.24 -11.83 -2.62
CA ASN A 510 10.01 -12.87 -3.31
C ASN A 510 9.19 -13.58 -4.40
N GLU A 511 9.90 -14.13 -5.38
CA GLU A 511 9.34 -14.70 -6.61
C GLU A 511 8.21 -15.70 -6.39
N ILE A 512 8.28 -16.59 -5.40
CA ILE A 512 7.20 -17.56 -5.12
C ILE A 512 5.86 -16.89 -4.74
N ILE A 513 5.90 -15.73 -4.06
CA ILE A 513 4.68 -14.95 -3.75
C ILE A 513 4.18 -14.26 -5.02
N VAL A 514 5.09 -13.75 -5.88
CA VAL A 514 4.73 -13.16 -7.19
C VAL A 514 4.13 -14.21 -8.12
N LYS A 515 4.67 -15.43 -8.15
CA LYS A 515 4.17 -16.58 -8.92
C LYS A 515 2.74 -16.92 -8.51
N ASN A 516 2.45 -17.00 -7.21
CA ASN A 516 1.09 -17.23 -6.71
C ASN A 516 0.12 -16.06 -7.00
N GLN A 517 0.61 -14.81 -7.06
CA GLN A 517 -0.19 -13.68 -7.56
C GLN A 517 -0.51 -13.81 -9.06
N ILE A 518 0.46 -14.31 -9.85
CA ILE A 518 0.30 -14.59 -11.28
C ILE A 518 -0.65 -15.77 -11.53
N ASP A 519 -0.57 -16.85 -10.75
CA ASP A 519 -1.52 -17.98 -10.81
C ASP A 519 -2.97 -17.50 -10.63
N ALA A 520 -3.22 -16.70 -9.60
CA ALA A 520 -4.54 -16.11 -9.33
C ALA A 520 -4.98 -15.16 -10.46
N PHE A 521 -4.08 -14.28 -10.93
CA PHE A 521 -4.34 -13.37 -12.05
C PHE A 521 -4.74 -14.13 -13.33
N LEU A 522 -3.95 -15.11 -13.74
CA LEU A 522 -4.19 -15.90 -14.96
C LEU A 522 -5.45 -16.76 -14.84
N SER A 523 -5.77 -17.27 -13.64
CA SER A 523 -7.02 -18.01 -13.39
C SER A 523 -8.27 -17.16 -13.64
N TYR A 524 -8.22 -15.83 -13.41
CA TYR A 524 -9.31 -14.92 -13.79
C TYR A 524 -9.33 -14.56 -15.28
N VAL A 525 -8.17 -14.55 -15.95
CA VAL A 525 -8.02 -14.23 -17.38
C VAL A 525 -8.39 -15.40 -18.29
N CYS A 526 -8.23 -16.61 -17.76
CA CYS A 526 -8.34 -17.91 -18.43
C CYS A 526 -9.05 -18.94 -17.55
N PRO A 527 -10.30 -18.70 -17.13
CA PRO A 527 -11.07 -19.71 -16.40
C PRO A 527 -11.30 -20.95 -17.29
N LEU A 528 -11.33 -22.13 -16.68
CA LEU A 528 -11.79 -23.35 -17.35
C LEU A 528 -13.20 -23.16 -17.93
N GLN A 529 -13.47 -23.88 -19.02
CA GLN A 529 -14.84 -24.12 -19.44
C GLN A 529 -15.46 -25.13 -18.47
N THR A 530 -16.49 -24.69 -17.73
CA THR A 530 -17.34 -25.46 -16.84
C THR A 530 -18.63 -25.87 -17.54
#